data_AF-A0A183GD51-F1
#
_entry.id   AF-A0A183GD51-F1
#
_cell.length_a   1.000
_cell.length_b   1.000
_cell.length_c   1.000
_cell.angle_alpha   90.00
_cell.angle_beta   90.00
_cell.angle_gamma   90.00
#
_symmetry.space_group_name_H-M   'P 1'
#
loop_
_entity.id
_entity.type
_entity.pdbx_description
1 polymer ?
#
loop_
_entity_poly.entity_id
_entity_poly.type
_entity_poly.pdbx_seq_one_letter_code
_entity_poly.pdbx_strand_id
1 'polypeptide(L)'
;MDSYRKTITIKSGRITAEFPFTDEVRNLKDKFNVAIHRLQNLLCTLQGDKEKFNLYNDTLTSYLQDGIIEEAKEEDGRLATFYLPHRHVWTPSKSTKLRVVFDASSHARDELSLNDVIYEGHSLHR
;
A
#
# COMPACT_ATOMS: atom_id res chain seq x y z
N MET A 1 7.49 2.81 -20.33
CA MET A 1 6.72 1.57 -20.53
C MET A 1 7.51 0.50 -21.28
N ASP A 2 8.28 0.86 -22.31
CA ASP A 2 9.13 -0.11 -23.04
C ASP A 2 10.23 -0.74 -22.17
N SER A 3 10.76 -0.01 -21.18
CA SER A 3 11.67 -0.56 -20.17
C SER A 3 10.99 -1.64 -19.32
N TYR A 4 9.80 -1.35 -18.78
CA TYR A 4 9.01 -2.30 -18.01
C TYR A 4 8.65 -3.57 -18.81
N ARG A 5 8.24 -3.45 -20.07
CA ARG A 5 7.90 -4.61 -20.91
C ARG A 5 9.04 -5.62 -21.04
N LYS A 6 10.30 -5.18 -20.93
CA LYS A 6 11.48 -6.05 -20.98
C LYS A 6 11.67 -6.89 -19.71
N THR A 7 11.02 -6.54 -18.60
CA THR A 7 11.08 -7.31 -17.34
C THR A 7 10.11 -8.50 -17.34
N ILE A 8 9.18 -8.53 -18.30
CA ILE A 8 8.21 -9.62 -18.43
C ILE A 8 8.92 -10.84 -19.00
N THR A 9 8.95 -11.93 -18.23
CA THR A 9 9.50 -13.22 -18.64
C THR A 9 8.49 -14.34 -18.45
N ILE A 10 8.54 -15.34 -19.32
CA ILE A 10 7.70 -16.54 -19.22
C ILE A 10 8.61 -17.71 -18.86
N LYS A 11 8.45 -18.24 -17.65
CA LYS A 11 9.21 -19.40 -17.16
C LYS A 11 8.25 -20.49 -16.71
N SER A 12 8.35 -21.66 -17.33
CA SER A 12 7.53 -22.84 -16.99
C SER A 12 6.02 -22.55 -16.94
N GLY A 13 5.52 -21.80 -17.91
CA GLY A 13 4.10 -21.41 -17.99
C GLY A 13 3.67 -20.31 -17.01
N ARG A 14 4.59 -19.77 -16.20
CA ARG A 14 4.33 -18.61 -15.33
C ARG A 14 4.89 -17.33 -15.96
N ILE A 15 4.05 -16.30 -15.99
CA ILE A 15 4.47 -14.95 -16.35
C ILE A 15 4.99 -14.29 -15.08
N THR A 16 6.24 -13.82 -15.09
CA THR A 16 6.81 -13.02 -14.02
C THR A 16 7.24 -11.67 -14.57
N ALA A 17 6.99 -10.60 -13.83
CA ALA A 17 7.43 -9.26 -14.17
C ALA A 17 7.93 -8.59 -12.89
N GLU A 18 8.79 -7.59 -13.03
CA GLU A 18 9.12 -6.70 -11.92
C GLU A 18 7.92 -5.84 -11.53
N PHE A 19 8.00 -5.09 -10.44
CA PHE A 19 6.97 -4.12 -10.13
C PHE A 19 7.02 -2.96 -11.15
N PRO A 20 5.88 -2.47 -11.68
CA PRO A 20 5.83 -1.52 -12.79
C PRO A 20 6.17 -0.07 -12.40
N PHE A 21 7.32 0.15 -11.76
CA PHE A 21 7.80 1.49 -11.47
C PHE A 21 8.24 2.23 -12.73
N THR A 22 7.96 3.53 -12.76
CA THR A 22 8.56 4.49 -13.68
C THR A 22 9.95 4.90 -13.19
N ASP A 23 10.73 5.58 -14.03
CA ASP A 23 12.06 6.08 -13.65
C ASP A 23 12.00 7.15 -12.55
N GLU A 24 10.84 7.82 -12.40
CA GLU A 24 10.56 8.83 -11.37
C GLU A 24 10.49 8.26 -9.94
N VAL A 25 10.46 6.93 -9.76
CA VAL A 25 10.48 6.29 -8.44
C VAL A 25 11.70 6.72 -7.60
N ARG A 26 12.81 7.12 -8.24
CA ARG A 26 14.01 7.65 -7.58
C ARG A 26 13.78 9.02 -6.91
N ASN A 27 12.76 9.75 -7.36
CA ASN A 27 12.35 11.04 -6.81
C ASN A 27 11.24 10.89 -5.75
N LEU A 28 10.77 9.66 -5.50
CA LEU A 28 9.73 9.39 -4.51
C LEU A 28 10.30 9.51 -3.09
N LYS A 29 9.71 10.39 -2.29
CA LYS A 29 10.02 10.51 -0.86
C LYS A 29 9.24 9.49 -0.05
N ASP A 30 9.80 9.08 1.09
CA ASP A 30 9.28 7.96 1.90
C ASP A 30 7.91 8.21 2.58
N LYS A 31 7.46 9.46 2.74
CA LYS A 31 6.21 9.85 3.42
C LYS A 31 6.06 9.37 4.87
N PHE A 32 7.16 9.00 5.54
CA PHE A 32 7.11 8.51 6.92
C PHE A 32 6.32 9.46 7.84
N ASN A 33 6.63 10.75 7.78
CA ASN A 33 5.98 11.77 8.61
C ASN A 33 4.45 11.83 8.41
N VAL A 34 3.95 11.64 7.19
CA VAL A 34 2.50 11.67 6.94
C VAL A 34 1.84 10.40 7.46
N ALA A 35 2.48 9.24 7.24
CA ALA A 35 1.98 7.95 7.70
C ALA A 35 1.90 7.89 9.23
N ILE A 36 2.94 8.31 9.94
CA ILE A 36 2.98 8.26 11.41
C ILE A 36 1.94 9.18 12.07
N HIS A 37 1.75 10.40 11.56
CA HIS A 37 0.72 11.31 12.09
C HIS A 37 -0.69 10.75 11.87
N ARG A 38 -0.96 10.16 10.70
CA ARG A 38 -2.24 9.52 10.41
C ARG A 38 -2.47 8.29 11.28
N LEU A 39 -1.42 7.50 11.54
CA LEU A 39 -1.48 6.37 12.47
C LEU A 39 -1.82 6.81 13.89
N GLN A 40 -1.16 7.85 14.41
CA GLN A 40 -1.45 8.40 15.74
C GLN A 40 -2.92 8.83 15.87
N ASN A 41 -3.43 9.59 14.90
CA ASN A 41 -4.82 10.02 14.87
C ASN A 41 -5.82 8.84 14.78
N LEU A 42 -5.48 7.83 13.98
CA LEU A 42 -6.27 6.60 13.86
C LEU A 42 -6.35 5.87 15.20
N LEU A 43 -5.22 5.71 15.90
CA LEU A 43 -5.17 5.06 17.21
C LEU A 43 -5.99 5.82 18.25
N CYS A 44 -5.86 7.15 18.32
CA CYS A 44 -6.70 7.98 19.21
C CYS A 44 -8.20 7.80 18.91
N THR A 45 -8.57 7.71 17.64
CA THR A 45 -9.97 7.48 17.23
C THR A 45 -10.47 6.10 17.65
N LEU A 46 -9.64 5.06 17.48
CA LEU A 46 -10.01 3.68 17.81
C LEU A 46 -10.02 3.43 19.32
N GLN A 47 -9.24 4.17 20.12
CA GLN A 47 -9.24 4.05 21.58
C GLN A 47 -10.63 4.29 22.21
N GLY A 48 -11.47 5.11 21.58
CA GLY A 48 -12.85 5.35 22.03
C GLY A 48 -13.84 4.24 21.69
N ASP A 49 -13.46 3.26 20.86
CA ASP A 49 -14.36 2.22 20.33
C ASP A 49 -13.66 0.86 20.30
N LYS A 50 -13.85 0.10 21.38
CA LYS A 50 -13.21 -1.21 21.58
C LYS A 50 -13.58 -2.23 20.50
N GLU A 51 -14.81 -2.18 19.97
CA GLU A 51 -15.23 -3.09 18.90
C GLU A 51 -14.45 -2.82 17.62
N LYS A 52 -14.39 -1.55 17.20
CA LYS A 52 -13.61 -1.16 16.01
C LYS A 52 -12.12 -1.41 16.17
N PHE A 53 -11.57 -1.15 17.36
CA PHE A 53 -10.16 -1.42 17.64
C PHE A 53 -9.83 -2.92 17.45
N ASN A 54 -10.63 -3.80 18.07
CA ASN A 54 -10.43 -5.24 17.96
C ASN A 54 -10.55 -5.70 16.51
N LEU A 55 -11.60 -5.29 15.80
CA LEU A 55 -11.80 -5.70 14.42
C LEU A 55 -10.68 -5.18 13.49
N TYR A 56 -10.15 -3.99 13.77
CA TYR A 56 -9.00 -3.45 13.05
C TYR A 56 -7.75 -4.30 13.27
N ASN A 57 -7.45 -4.66 14.52
CA ASN A 57 -6.33 -5.53 14.88
C ASN A 57 -6.46 -6.93 14.27
N ASP A 58 -7.65 -7.52 14.35
CA ASP A 58 -7.94 -8.85 13.79
C ASP A 58 -7.76 -8.84 12.27
N THR A 59 -8.14 -7.75 11.59
CA THR A 59 -7.95 -7.61 10.14
C THR A 59 -6.47 -7.60 9.77
N LEU A 60 -5.63 -6.81 10.46
CA LEU A 60 -4.19 -6.79 10.20
C LEU A 60 -3.52 -8.13 10.56
N THR A 61 -4.00 -8.79 11.62
CA THR A 61 -3.50 -10.11 12.01
C THR A 61 -3.81 -11.16 10.95
N SER A 62 -5.02 -11.15 10.38
CA SER A 62 -5.37 -12.01 9.24
C SER A 62 -4.45 -11.74 8.06
N TYR A 63 -4.20 -10.47 7.70
CA TYR A 63 -3.29 -10.15 6.59
C TYR A 63 -1.89 -10.71 6.82
N LEU A 64 -1.38 -10.68 8.06
CA LEU A 64 -0.09 -11.26 8.39
C LEU A 64 -0.10 -12.80 8.27
N GLN A 65 -1.14 -13.45 8.81
CA GLN A 65 -1.30 -14.91 8.74
C GLN A 65 -1.47 -15.43 7.31
N ASP A 66 -2.18 -14.67 6.49
CA ASP A 66 -2.44 -14.98 5.07
C ASP A 66 -1.23 -14.64 4.17
N GLY A 67 -0.16 -14.05 4.73
CA GLY A 67 1.03 -13.63 3.99
C GLY A 67 0.80 -12.46 3.03
N ILE A 68 -0.26 -11.67 3.26
CA ILE A 68 -0.58 -10.45 2.49
C ILE A 68 0.33 -9.29 2.92
N ILE A 69 0.65 -9.21 4.21
CA ILE A 69 1.63 -8.27 4.78
C ILE A 69 2.71 -9.04 5.52
N GLU A 70 3.87 -8.43 5.67
CA GLU A 70 5.00 -8.96 6.44
C GLU A 70 5.68 -7.84 7.24
N GLU A 71 6.48 -8.23 8.22
CA GLU A 71 7.32 -7.28 8.94
C GLU A 71 8.41 -6.75 8.00
N ALA A 72 8.43 -5.43 7.79
CA ALA A 72 9.40 -4.79 6.93
C ALA A 72 10.79 -4.84 7.58
N LYS A 73 11.73 -5.55 6.96
CA LYS A 73 13.15 -5.53 7.36
C LYS A 73 13.81 -4.23 6.90
N GLU A 74 14.89 -3.80 7.53
CA GLU A 74 15.80 -2.82 6.93
C GLU A 74 16.84 -3.60 6.11
N GLU A 75 16.83 -3.41 4.79
CA GLU A 75 17.73 -4.11 3.88
C GLU A 75 18.44 -3.11 2.98
N ASP A 76 19.73 -3.29 2.80
CA ASP A 76 20.53 -2.50 1.87
C ASP A 76 20.15 -2.80 0.42
N GLY A 77 20.16 -1.78 -0.43
CA GLY A 77 19.92 -1.92 -1.87
C GLY A 77 18.47 -1.78 -2.32
N ARG A 78 17.55 -1.30 -1.45
CA ARG A 78 16.18 -0.95 -1.87
C ARG A 78 16.16 0.19 -2.88
N LEU A 79 15.32 0.06 -3.89
CA LEU A 79 15.12 1.09 -4.91
C LEU A 79 14.50 2.36 -4.32
N ALA A 80 13.49 2.18 -3.45
CA ALA A 80 12.82 3.22 -2.67
C ALA A 80 12.08 2.59 -1.49
N THR A 81 11.83 3.37 -0.45
CA THR A 81 10.93 3.02 0.67
C THR A 81 9.76 4.00 0.65
N PHE A 82 8.54 3.52 0.84
CA PHE A 82 7.35 4.37 0.92
C PHE A 82 6.40 3.88 2.02
N TYR A 83 6.11 4.75 2.98
CA TYR A 83 5.21 4.48 4.09
C TYR A 83 3.79 4.85 3.69
N LEU A 84 2.94 3.84 3.49
CA LEU A 84 1.53 4.02 3.16
C LEU A 84 0.73 4.36 4.41
N PRO A 85 0.13 5.56 4.51
CA PRO A 85 -0.87 5.78 5.52
C PRO A 85 -2.06 4.85 5.29
N HIS A 86 -2.71 4.42 6.37
CA HIS A 86 -3.87 3.55 6.27
C HIS A 86 -4.99 4.01 7.18
N ARG A 87 -6.23 3.60 6.85
CA ARG A 87 -7.42 3.93 7.64
C ARG A 87 -8.43 2.79 7.62
N HIS A 88 -9.32 2.79 8.60
CA HIS A 88 -10.47 1.89 8.61
C HIS A 88 -11.61 2.45 7.74
N VAL A 89 -12.30 1.56 7.03
CA VAL A 89 -13.59 1.84 6.39
C VAL A 89 -14.62 0.93 7.04
N TRP A 90 -15.60 1.55 7.71
CA TRP A 90 -16.68 0.87 8.40
C TRP A 90 -17.92 0.77 7.51
N THR A 91 -18.35 -0.45 7.24
CA THR A 91 -19.55 -0.77 6.47
C THR A 91 -20.34 -1.88 7.19
N PRO A 92 -21.16 -1.54 8.20
CA PRO A 92 -21.78 -2.50 9.11
C PRO A 92 -22.78 -3.44 8.44
N SER A 93 -23.33 -3.04 7.29
CA SER A 93 -24.26 -3.85 6.48
C SER A 93 -23.58 -4.94 5.65
N LYS A 94 -22.24 -5.01 5.63
CA LYS A 94 -21.49 -6.03 4.89
C LYS A 94 -21.00 -7.14 5.81
N SER A 95 -20.73 -8.31 5.24
CA SER A 95 -20.10 -9.44 5.94
C SER A 95 -18.77 -9.03 6.58
N THR A 96 -17.94 -8.30 5.83
CA THR A 96 -16.74 -7.64 6.33
C THR A 96 -17.09 -6.23 6.80
N LYS A 97 -17.38 -6.08 8.09
CA LYS A 97 -17.83 -4.81 8.68
C LYS A 97 -16.75 -3.72 8.68
N LEU A 98 -15.48 -4.09 8.73
CA LEU A 98 -14.34 -3.17 8.69
C LEU A 98 -13.30 -3.65 7.69
N ARG A 99 -12.78 -2.72 6.89
CA ARG A 99 -11.66 -2.96 5.98
C ARG A 99 -10.54 -1.96 6.26
N VAL A 100 -9.29 -2.40 6.17
CA VAL A 100 -8.13 -1.52 6.19
C VAL A 100 -7.85 -1.07 4.76
N VAL A 101 -7.75 0.24 4.55
CA VAL A 101 -7.44 0.84 3.24
C VAL A 101 -6.11 1.56 3.36
N PHE A 102 -5.16 1.18 2.50
CA PHE A 102 -3.87 1.84 2.33
C PHE A 102 -3.99 2.94 1.28
N ASP A 103 -3.49 4.13 1.59
CA ASP A 103 -3.60 5.33 0.76
C ASP A 103 -2.30 5.57 -0.03
N ALA A 104 -2.22 4.95 -1.21
CA ALA A 104 -1.12 5.14 -2.16
C ALA A 104 -1.16 6.50 -2.88
N SER A 105 -2.28 7.23 -2.79
CA SER A 105 -2.44 8.55 -3.39
C SER A 105 -1.91 9.67 -2.50
N SER A 106 -1.54 9.37 -1.24
CA SER A 106 -1.07 10.36 -0.30
C SER A 106 0.24 11.02 -0.75
N HIS A 107 0.21 12.34 -0.91
CA HIS A 107 1.38 13.16 -1.20
C HIS A 107 1.27 14.53 -0.53
N ALA A 108 2.42 15.15 -0.26
CA ALA A 108 2.47 16.56 0.09
C ALA A 108 2.36 17.40 -1.18
N ARG A 109 2.10 18.71 -1.00
CA ARG A 109 2.07 19.65 -2.13
C ARG A 109 3.39 19.60 -2.89
N ASP A 110 3.30 19.53 -4.22
CA ASP A 110 4.45 19.50 -5.14
C ASP A 110 5.36 18.27 -4.99
N GLU A 111 4.85 17.17 -4.42
CA GLU A 111 5.56 15.89 -4.34
C GLU A 111 4.79 14.76 -5.03
N LEU A 112 5.52 13.75 -5.51
CA LEU A 112 4.95 12.54 -6.09
C LEU A 112 4.25 11.68 -5.01
N SER A 113 3.14 11.06 -5.38
CA SER A 113 2.51 9.93 -4.69
C SER A 113 3.04 8.61 -5.24
N LEU A 114 2.72 7.50 -4.56
CA LEU A 114 3.08 6.17 -5.07
C LEU A 114 2.38 5.88 -6.41
N ASN A 115 1.15 6.35 -6.59
CA ASN A 115 0.41 6.17 -7.83
C ASN A 115 1.05 6.91 -9.01
N ASP A 116 1.73 8.04 -8.79
CA ASP A 116 2.35 8.84 -9.86
C ASP A 116 3.61 8.18 -10.43
N VAL A 117 4.25 7.31 -9.66
CA VAL A 117 5.50 6.63 -10.05
C VAL A 117 5.29 5.19 -10.52
N ILE A 118 4.03 4.76 -10.67
CA ILE A 118 3.67 3.43 -11.18
C ILE A 118 3.07 3.59 -12.58
N TYR A 119 3.49 2.76 -13.53
CA TYR A 119 2.87 2.75 -14.86
C TYR A 119 1.39 2.36 -14.74
N GLU A 120 0.51 3.22 -15.25
CA GLU A 120 -0.90 2.93 -15.35
C GLU A 120 -1.15 1.77 -16.34
N GLY A 121 -2.04 0.86 -15.96
CA GLY A 121 -2.53 -0.17 -16.86
C GLY A 121 -3.45 0.44 -17.94
N HIS A 122 -3.45 -0.13 -19.14
CA HIS A 122 -4.45 0.26 -20.14
C HIS A 122 -5.85 -0.08 -19.63
N SER A 123 -6.79 0.85 -19.80
CA SER A 123 -8.19 0.59 -19.46
C SER A 123 -8.72 -0.60 -20.28
N LEU A 124 -9.34 -1.55 -19.60
CA LEU A 124 -10.02 -2.70 -20.20
C LEU A 124 -11.41 -2.28 -20.71
N HIS A 125 -11.53 -1.16 -21.41
CA HIS A 125 -12.77 -0.85 -22.13
C HIS A 125 -12.83 -1.70 -23.39
N ARG A 126 -13.79 -2.62 -23.42
CA ARG A 126 -14.28 -3.26 -24.64
C ARG A 126 -15.75 -2.94 -24.80
#